data_AF-A0A3A4RQM2-F1
#
_entry.id   AF-A0A3A4RQM2-F1
#
_cell.length_a   1.000
_cell.length_b   1.000
_cell.length_c   1.000
_cell.angle_alpha   90.00
_cell.angle_beta   90.00
_cell.angle_gamma   90.00
#
_symmetry.space_group_name_H-M   'P 1'
#
loop_
_entity.id
_entity.type
_entity.pdbx_description
1 polymer ?
#
loop_
_entity_poly.entity_id
_entity_poly.type
_entity_poly.pdbx_seq_one_letter_code
_entity_poly.pdbx_strand_id
1 'polypeptide(L)'
;MSRFLLKQETVTDRQTGLMWTKNASLLDFPLNWDEALNNIKELNQSVLYGYQDWKIPNRKELFSLMSLNTMNPSLPLGHPFTNVFTGYYWTSSTCARLPDQAWYIHLGGARVFKGMKYSSYMVWPARTVEDHNKSRLFQTGQKTCFNGSGIVIDCHDTGQDGEIQAGLRFAKDRFTENNQTICDNVTGLIWLRDANVHKKTMDWDSAFDLISEMNSEMAYGYNDWRVPNIFELESLTDMSQHSPALPDDHVFNDVQEFYWSSTTSMYDHHYAWVLYVVDGAVGVGHKPLSEFYLWPVRGKERMMIL
;
A
#
# COMPACT_ATOMS: atom_id res chain seq x y z
N MET A 1 -15.56 7.69 -18.13
CA MET A 1 -16.51 7.16 -17.11
C MET A 1 -16.02 7.56 -15.73
N SER A 2 -16.88 8.02 -14.81
CA SER A 2 -16.49 8.39 -13.43
C SER A 2 -15.90 7.19 -12.65
N ARG A 3 -14.78 7.34 -11.93
CA ARG A 3 -14.22 6.27 -11.09
C ARG A 3 -15.25 5.75 -10.09
N PHE A 4 -15.94 6.66 -9.42
CA PHE A 4 -16.90 6.35 -8.37
C PHE A 4 -18.34 6.30 -8.91
N LEU A 5 -19.06 5.26 -8.51
CA LEU A 5 -20.48 5.09 -8.71
C LEU A 5 -21.20 5.18 -7.36
N LEU A 6 -21.90 6.29 -7.13
CA LEU A 6 -22.69 6.51 -5.92
C LEU A 6 -24.06 5.81 -6.05
N LYS A 7 -24.44 5.03 -5.04
CA LYS A 7 -25.77 4.44 -4.89
C LYS A 7 -26.22 4.55 -3.44
N GLN A 8 -27.13 5.49 -3.17
CA GLN A 8 -27.60 5.83 -1.82
C GLN A 8 -26.42 6.10 -0.87
N GLU A 9 -26.23 5.26 0.15
CA GLU A 9 -25.20 5.37 1.18
C GLU A 9 -23.92 4.58 0.89
N THR A 10 -23.79 4.06 -0.34
CA THR A 10 -22.62 3.28 -0.78
C THR A 10 -21.97 3.88 -2.02
N VAL A 11 -20.66 3.71 -2.13
CA VAL A 11 -19.84 4.20 -3.24
C VAL A 11 -19.02 3.04 -3.78
N THR A 12 -19.28 2.64 -5.02
CA THR A 12 -18.46 1.64 -5.72
C THR A 12 -17.32 2.31 -6.46
N ASP A 13 -16.10 1.93 -6.14
CA ASP A 13 -14.90 2.27 -6.90
C ASP A 13 -14.71 1.26 -8.05
N ARG A 14 -15.03 1.70 -9.28
CA ARG A 14 -14.94 0.86 -10.48
C ARG A 14 -13.50 0.53 -10.88
N GLN A 15 -12.52 1.23 -10.32
CA GLN A 15 -11.11 0.95 -10.60
C GLN A 15 -10.63 -0.27 -9.82
N THR A 16 -11.12 -0.47 -8.60
CA THR A 16 -10.65 -1.51 -7.67
C THR A 16 -11.64 -2.65 -7.48
N GLY A 17 -12.93 -2.41 -7.75
CA GLY A 17 -13.99 -3.36 -7.44
C GLY A 17 -14.43 -3.31 -5.97
N LEU A 18 -13.95 -2.34 -5.20
CA LEU A 18 -14.36 -2.12 -3.81
C LEU A 18 -15.61 -1.25 -3.73
N MET A 19 -16.46 -1.55 -2.77
CA MET A 19 -17.57 -0.69 -2.36
C MET A 19 -17.35 -0.23 -0.94
N TRP A 20 -17.54 1.07 -0.74
CA TRP A 20 -17.25 1.78 0.48
C TRP A 20 -18.55 2.35 1.03
N THR A 21 -18.63 2.54 2.34
CA THR A 21 -19.65 3.43 2.92
C THR A 21 -19.40 4.85 2.43
N LYS A 22 -20.47 5.58 2.08
CA LYS A 22 -20.36 6.98 1.67
C LYS A 22 -19.89 7.86 2.82
N ASN A 23 -20.41 7.63 4.02
CA ASN A 23 -19.90 8.21 5.26
C ASN A 23 -18.62 7.48 5.66
N ALA A 24 -17.48 8.17 5.56
CA ALA A 24 -16.16 7.64 5.94
C ALA A 24 -16.00 7.51 7.46
N SER A 25 -16.76 8.27 8.24
CA SER A 25 -16.75 8.23 9.71
C SER A 25 -18.06 7.63 10.23
N LEU A 26 -18.44 6.45 9.70
CA LEU A 26 -19.74 5.83 9.98
C LEU A 26 -19.96 5.55 11.48
N LEU A 27 -18.88 5.21 12.22
CA LEU A 27 -18.94 4.87 13.64
C LEU A 27 -18.74 6.09 14.56
N ASP A 28 -18.70 7.30 13.99
CA ASP A 28 -18.53 8.62 14.63
C ASP A 28 -17.22 8.85 15.43
N PHE A 29 -16.74 7.85 16.16
CA PHE A 29 -15.58 7.94 17.04
C PHE A 29 -14.46 6.97 16.62
N PRO A 30 -13.19 7.32 16.86
CA PRO A 30 -12.09 6.40 16.65
C PRO A 30 -12.16 5.23 17.65
N LEU A 31 -11.84 4.04 17.19
CA LEU A 31 -11.92 2.79 17.96
C LEU A 31 -10.54 2.15 18.09
N ASN A 32 -10.33 1.41 19.18
CA ASN A 32 -9.18 0.52 19.24
C ASN A 32 -9.35 -0.67 18.28
N TRP A 33 -8.28 -1.45 18.10
CA TRP A 33 -8.26 -2.55 17.14
C TRP A 33 -9.38 -3.58 17.32
N ASP A 34 -9.56 -4.06 18.54
CA ASP A 34 -10.54 -5.11 18.84
C ASP A 34 -11.97 -4.56 18.75
N GLU A 35 -12.20 -3.33 19.22
CA GLU A 35 -13.47 -2.61 19.04
C GLU A 35 -13.82 -2.44 17.56
N ALA A 36 -12.85 -2.05 16.73
CA ALA A 36 -13.04 -1.83 15.31
C ALA A 36 -13.48 -3.12 14.60
N LEU A 37 -12.79 -4.25 14.86
CA LEU A 37 -13.15 -5.55 14.29
C LEU A 37 -14.51 -6.03 14.76
N ASN A 38 -14.83 -5.86 16.04
CA ASN A 38 -16.15 -6.23 16.59
C ASN A 38 -17.28 -5.38 16.00
N ASN A 39 -17.08 -4.07 15.83
CA ASN A 39 -18.08 -3.19 15.21
C ASN A 39 -18.40 -3.63 13.77
N ILE A 40 -17.39 -4.05 12.99
CA ILE A 40 -17.64 -4.60 11.64
C ILE A 40 -18.55 -5.84 11.69
N LYS A 41 -18.37 -6.73 12.68
CA LYS A 41 -19.26 -7.89 12.85
C LYS A 41 -20.70 -7.45 13.14
N GLU A 42 -20.89 -6.42 13.98
CA GLU A 42 -22.22 -5.85 14.25
C GLU A 42 -22.84 -5.23 12.99
N LEU A 43 -22.06 -4.51 12.17
CA LEU A 43 -22.53 -4.00 10.88
C LEU A 43 -23.01 -5.12 9.97
N ASN A 44 -22.27 -6.23 9.92
CA ASN A 44 -22.64 -7.40 9.13
C ASN A 44 -23.91 -8.09 9.64
N GLN A 45 -24.06 -8.24 10.96
CA GLN A 45 -25.27 -8.78 11.57
C GLN A 45 -26.50 -7.90 11.32
N SER A 46 -26.32 -6.58 11.30
CA SER A 46 -27.40 -5.62 11.00
C SER A 46 -27.78 -5.56 9.52
N VAL A 47 -27.03 -6.26 8.65
CA VAL A 47 -27.21 -6.23 7.20
C VAL A 47 -27.14 -4.78 6.68
N LEU A 48 -26.13 -4.03 7.15
CA LEU A 48 -25.98 -2.61 6.85
C LEU A 48 -26.02 -2.37 5.33
N TYR A 49 -26.94 -1.50 4.90
CA TYR A 49 -27.21 -1.18 3.50
C TYR A 49 -27.50 -2.39 2.59
N GLY A 50 -27.97 -3.50 3.16
CA GLY A 50 -28.28 -4.73 2.43
C GLY A 50 -27.10 -5.71 2.30
N TYR A 51 -25.98 -5.48 3.00
CA TYR A 51 -24.75 -6.27 2.88
C TYR A 51 -24.27 -6.82 4.24
N GLN A 52 -23.64 -7.99 4.23
CA GLN A 52 -23.17 -8.73 5.43
C GLN A 52 -21.69 -9.12 5.35
N ASP A 53 -20.96 -8.54 4.39
CA ASP A 53 -19.57 -8.83 4.06
C ASP A 53 -18.70 -7.56 4.12
N TRP A 54 -19.08 -6.61 4.99
CA TRP A 54 -18.24 -5.48 5.34
C TRP A 54 -16.99 -5.95 6.08
N LYS A 55 -15.90 -5.24 5.85
CA LYS A 55 -14.60 -5.43 6.49
C LYS A 55 -13.91 -4.10 6.71
N ILE A 56 -12.91 -4.09 7.57
CA ILE A 56 -11.86 -3.08 7.53
C ILE A 56 -11.00 -3.39 6.30
N PRO A 57 -10.81 -2.46 5.35
CA PRO A 57 -9.96 -2.69 4.18
C PRO A 57 -8.55 -3.04 4.62
N ASN A 58 -7.88 -3.95 3.92
CA ASN A 58 -6.46 -4.17 4.17
C ASN A 58 -5.63 -2.97 3.69
N ARG A 59 -4.32 -2.96 4.00
CA ARG A 59 -3.43 -1.84 3.69
C ARG A 59 -3.45 -1.47 2.19
N LYS A 60 -3.43 -2.46 1.30
CA LYS A 60 -3.44 -2.23 -0.15
C LYS A 60 -4.79 -1.70 -0.63
N GLU A 61 -5.88 -2.21 -0.08
CA GLU A 61 -7.24 -1.74 -0.36
C GLU A 61 -7.45 -0.28 0.03
N LEU A 62 -7.04 0.13 1.24
CA LEU A 62 -7.19 1.53 1.65
C LEU A 62 -6.23 2.46 0.90
N PHE A 63 -4.99 2.02 0.66
CA PHE A 63 -4.02 2.84 -0.08
C PHE A 63 -4.43 3.05 -1.54
N SER A 64 -5.10 2.06 -2.15
CA SER A 64 -5.65 2.17 -3.50
C SER A 64 -6.67 3.31 -3.68
N LEU A 65 -7.32 3.72 -2.58
CA LEU A 65 -8.27 4.84 -2.58
C LEU A 65 -7.55 6.20 -2.59
N MET A 66 -6.28 6.26 -2.20
CA MET A 66 -5.55 7.51 -2.04
C MET A 66 -5.25 8.15 -3.40
N SER A 67 -5.32 9.48 -3.44
CA SER A 67 -4.78 10.28 -4.54
C SER A 67 -3.58 11.06 -4.04
N LEU A 68 -2.42 10.80 -4.63
CA LEU A 68 -1.18 11.49 -4.29
C LEU A 68 -1.10 12.89 -4.90
N ASN A 69 -2.14 13.32 -5.64
CA ASN A 69 -2.28 14.65 -6.25
C ASN A 69 -3.15 15.60 -5.42
N THR A 70 -3.70 15.13 -4.29
CA THR A 70 -4.57 15.91 -3.39
C THR A 70 -4.10 15.76 -1.94
N MET A 71 -4.53 16.70 -1.10
CA MET A 71 -4.23 16.69 0.33
C MET A 71 -5.44 17.22 1.11
N ASN A 72 -5.56 16.79 2.36
CA ASN A 72 -6.61 17.24 3.30
C ASN A 72 -8.05 17.24 2.71
N PRO A 73 -8.58 16.10 2.23
CA PRO A 73 -8.00 14.76 2.24
C PRO A 73 -7.30 14.38 0.92
N SER A 74 -6.36 13.44 0.98
CA SER A 74 -5.67 12.80 -0.15
C SER A 74 -6.58 11.77 -0.86
N LEU A 75 -7.73 12.22 -1.32
CA LEU A 75 -8.70 11.45 -2.10
C LEU A 75 -8.85 12.02 -3.52
N PRO A 76 -9.25 11.22 -4.52
CA PRO A 76 -9.40 11.70 -5.89
C PRO A 76 -10.38 12.89 -5.97
N LEU A 77 -10.04 13.88 -6.79
CA LEU A 77 -10.86 15.08 -6.96
C LEU A 77 -12.30 14.71 -7.35
N GLY A 78 -13.28 15.33 -6.67
CA GLY A 78 -14.70 15.08 -6.91
C GLY A 78 -15.23 13.76 -6.35
N HIS A 79 -14.52 13.15 -5.38
CA HIS A 79 -15.03 11.96 -4.68
C HIS A 79 -16.40 12.22 -4.01
N PRO A 80 -17.30 11.22 -3.94
CA PRO A 80 -18.64 11.39 -3.37
C PRO A 80 -18.69 11.17 -1.84
N PHE A 81 -17.57 10.85 -1.20
CA PHE A 81 -17.50 10.55 0.23
C PHE A 81 -17.77 11.76 1.12
N THR A 82 -18.40 11.50 2.27
CA THR A 82 -18.78 12.50 3.28
C THR A 82 -18.16 12.18 4.63
N ASN A 83 -18.07 13.19 5.50
CA ASN A 83 -17.47 13.10 6.84
C ASN A 83 -16.08 12.42 6.83
N VAL A 84 -15.26 12.77 5.84
CA VAL A 84 -13.88 12.29 5.75
C VAL A 84 -13.05 12.99 6.80
N PHE A 85 -12.57 12.24 7.79
CA PHE A 85 -11.56 12.72 8.73
C PHE A 85 -10.19 12.72 8.04
N THR A 86 -9.36 13.74 8.26
CA THR A 86 -8.04 13.82 7.60
C THR A 86 -6.93 13.12 8.40
N GLY A 87 -7.25 12.57 9.57
CA GLY A 87 -6.30 11.82 10.40
C GLY A 87 -6.18 10.36 9.99
N TYR A 88 -6.13 9.49 10.99
CA TYR A 88 -5.73 8.09 10.86
C TYR A 88 -6.93 7.17 10.68
N TYR A 89 -6.84 6.28 9.69
CA TYR A 89 -7.81 5.21 9.44
C TYR A 89 -7.14 3.86 9.56
N TRP A 90 -7.75 2.97 10.34
CA TRP A 90 -7.31 1.57 10.45
C TRP A 90 -7.36 0.87 9.10
N THR A 91 -6.39 -0.02 8.89
CA THR A 91 -6.47 -1.10 7.92
C THR A 91 -6.56 -2.42 8.68
N SER A 92 -7.03 -3.52 8.08
CA SER A 92 -7.06 -4.83 8.73
C SER A 92 -5.70 -5.56 8.79
N SER A 93 -4.63 -4.93 8.29
CA SER A 93 -3.29 -5.54 8.23
C SER A 93 -2.47 -5.28 9.50
N THR A 94 -2.01 -6.35 10.15
CA THR A 94 -1.04 -6.27 11.27
C THR A 94 0.37 -5.94 10.75
N CYS A 95 1.20 -5.27 11.55
CA CYS A 95 2.63 -5.09 11.24
C CYS A 95 3.39 -6.38 11.56
N ALA A 96 3.94 -7.06 10.55
CA ALA A 96 4.67 -8.32 10.75
C ALA A 96 5.86 -8.18 11.73
N ARG A 97 6.58 -7.04 11.66
CA ARG A 97 7.73 -6.75 12.53
C ARG A 97 7.35 -6.47 13.99
N LEU A 98 6.16 -5.90 14.22
CA LEU A 98 5.67 -5.47 15.53
C LEU A 98 4.18 -5.85 15.64
N PRO A 99 3.84 -7.11 15.97
CA PRO A 99 2.47 -7.61 15.85
C PRO A 99 1.44 -7.01 16.81
N ASP A 100 1.91 -6.30 17.84
CA ASP A 100 1.10 -5.45 18.74
C ASP A 100 0.70 -4.10 18.09
N GLN A 101 1.16 -3.87 16.87
CA GLN A 101 0.80 -2.74 16.02
C GLN A 101 0.09 -3.19 14.75
N ALA A 102 -0.75 -2.32 14.22
CA ALA A 102 -1.38 -2.52 12.92
C ALA A 102 -1.24 -1.27 12.04
N TRP A 103 -1.42 -1.46 10.74
CA TRP A 103 -1.25 -0.40 9.76
C TRP A 103 -2.46 0.54 9.76
N TYR A 104 -2.19 1.83 9.67
CA TYR A 104 -3.15 2.88 9.40
C TYR A 104 -2.70 3.75 8.22
N ILE A 105 -3.64 4.46 7.61
CA ILE A 105 -3.36 5.47 6.61
C ILE A 105 -3.81 6.84 7.12
N HIS A 106 -2.91 7.84 7.04
CA HIS A 106 -3.19 9.22 7.41
C HIS A 106 -3.69 10.00 6.18
N LEU A 107 -4.98 10.35 6.14
CA LEU A 107 -5.62 10.90 4.94
C LEU A 107 -5.21 12.33 4.61
N GLY A 108 -4.56 13.08 5.49
CA GLY A 108 -4.10 14.44 5.17
C GLY A 108 -3.01 14.48 4.10
N GLY A 109 -2.22 13.40 4.00
CA GLY A 109 -1.12 13.27 3.04
C GLY A 109 -0.85 11.83 2.64
N ALA A 110 -1.85 10.95 2.73
CA ALA A 110 -1.84 9.51 2.38
C ALA A 110 -0.72 8.62 2.99
N ARG A 111 -0.03 9.06 4.05
CA ARG A 111 1.09 8.33 4.65
C ARG A 111 0.63 7.00 5.26
N VAL A 112 1.41 5.94 5.11
CA VAL A 112 1.10 4.60 5.62
C VAL A 112 2.09 4.22 6.71
N PHE A 113 1.60 4.15 7.94
CA PHE A 113 2.41 3.85 9.13
C PHE A 113 1.69 2.86 10.03
N LYS A 114 2.40 2.37 11.05
CA LYS A 114 1.86 1.47 12.06
C LYS A 114 1.62 2.21 13.37
N GLY A 115 0.59 1.79 14.09
CA GLY A 115 0.23 2.31 15.42
C GLY A 115 -0.18 1.17 16.35
N MET A 116 -0.08 1.39 17.65
CA MET A 116 -0.40 0.38 18.67
C MET A 116 -1.86 -0.03 18.58
N LYS A 117 -2.17 -1.32 18.69
CA LYS A 117 -3.54 -1.84 18.60
C LYS A 117 -4.48 -1.34 19.71
N TYR A 118 -3.94 -0.88 20.84
CA TYR A 118 -4.71 -0.21 21.89
C TYR A 118 -5.01 1.28 21.60
N SER A 119 -4.38 1.88 20.59
CA SER A 119 -4.67 3.26 20.17
C SER A 119 -5.97 3.32 19.38
N SER A 120 -6.57 4.49 19.29
CA SER A 120 -7.87 4.67 18.62
C SER A 120 -7.69 5.37 17.27
N TYR A 121 -8.20 4.76 16.19
CA TYR A 121 -8.24 5.35 14.84
C TYR A 121 -9.62 5.14 14.18
N MET A 122 -9.91 5.90 13.13
CA MET A 122 -11.18 5.81 12.41
C MET A 122 -11.29 4.50 11.65
N VAL A 123 -12.52 4.02 11.43
CA VAL A 123 -12.81 2.82 10.64
C VAL A 123 -13.64 3.22 9.44
N TRP A 124 -13.17 2.86 8.24
CA TRP A 124 -13.92 3.06 7.01
C TRP A 124 -14.31 1.70 6.42
N PRO A 125 -15.56 1.24 6.63
CA PRO A 125 -15.98 -0.05 6.13
C PRO A 125 -15.94 -0.12 4.60
N ALA A 126 -15.39 -1.21 4.10
CA ALA A 126 -15.36 -1.55 2.69
C ALA A 126 -15.82 -3.00 2.49
N ARG A 127 -16.24 -3.33 1.29
CA ARG A 127 -16.53 -4.70 0.84
C ARG A 127 -16.08 -4.89 -0.61
N THR A 128 -15.95 -6.13 -1.04
CA THR A 128 -15.64 -6.44 -2.45
C THR A 128 -16.93 -6.65 -3.22
N VAL A 129 -17.13 -5.95 -4.34
CA VAL A 129 -18.41 -5.97 -5.09
C VAL A 129 -18.58 -7.22 -5.95
N GLU A 130 -17.48 -7.78 -6.45
CA GLU A 130 -17.46 -8.94 -7.35
C GLU A 130 -16.49 -10.03 -6.90
N ASP A 131 -16.55 -11.16 -7.62
CA ASP A 131 -15.68 -12.33 -7.54
C ASP A 131 -14.20 -11.95 -7.31
N HIS A 132 -13.55 -12.54 -6.32
CA HIS A 132 -12.18 -12.23 -5.90
C HIS A 132 -11.17 -12.27 -7.06
N ASN A 133 -11.46 -13.06 -8.11
CA ASN A 133 -10.67 -13.18 -9.34
C ASN A 133 -10.69 -11.95 -10.25
N LYS A 134 -11.47 -10.91 -9.93
CA LYS A 134 -11.52 -9.61 -10.65
C LYS A 134 -11.03 -8.43 -9.82
N SER A 135 -10.65 -8.64 -8.55
CA SER A 135 -9.93 -7.60 -7.81
C SER A 135 -8.69 -7.24 -8.62
N ARG A 136 -8.43 -5.94 -8.79
CA ARG A 136 -7.20 -5.49 -9.48
C ARG A 136 -6.04 -5.28 -8.52
N LEU A 137 -6.31 -5.39 -7.22
CA LEU A 137 -5.34 -5.12 -6.16
C LEU A 137 -4.64 -6.41 -5.74
N PHE A 138 -3.34 -6.34 -5.49
CA PHE A 138 -2.63 -7.46 -4.87
C PHE A 138 -3.09 -7.73 -3.43
N GLN A 139 -3.00 -8.99 -3.03
CA GLN A 139 -3.00 -9.33 -1.61
C GLN A 139 -1.82 -8.69 -0.90
N THR A 140 -1.98 -8.50 0.40
CA THR A 140 -0.89 -8.07 1.28
C THR A 140 0.12 -9.18 1.56
N GLY A 141 -0.30 -10.45 1.44
CA GLY A 141 0.48 -11.64 1.78
C GLY A 141 0.28 -12.13 3.23
N GLN A 142 -0.41 -11.36 4.08
CA GLN A 142 -0.68 -11.72 5.47
C GLN A 142 -1.54 -12.98 5.57
N LYS A 143 -1.14 -13.93 6.42
CA LYS A 143 -1.84 -15.22 6.65
C LYS A 143 -2.10 -15.53 8.13
N THR A 144 -1.49 -14.75 9.03
CA THR A 144 -1.53 -14.96 10.48
C THR A 144 -2.32 -13.84 11.13
N CYS A 145 -3.15 -14.19 12.11
CA CYS A 145 -3.95 -13.24 12.87
C CYS A 145 -3.38 -13.09 14.27
N PHE A 146 -3.56 -11.91 14.85
CA PHE A 146 -2.96 -11.54 16.12
C PHE A 146 -3.97 -10.79 16.98
N ASN A 147 -3.98 -11.02 18.29
CA ASN A 147 -4.77 -10.21 19.21
C ASN A 147 -4.16 -8.80 19.41
N GLY A 148 -4.79 -7.97 20.25
CA GLY A 148 -4.34 -6.61 20.58
C GLY A 148 -2.92 -6.52 21.17
N SER A 149 -2.41 -7.61 21.76
CA SER A 149 -1.04 -7.68 22.33
C SER A 149 -0.01 -8.28 21.36
N GLY A 150 -0.40 -8.59 20.13
CA GLY A 150 0.50 -9.18 19.14
C GLY A 150 0.76 -10.68 19.31
N ILE A 151 -0.08 -11.38 20.09
CA ILE A 151 0.00 -12.84 20.22
C ILE A 151 -0.77 -13.47 19.06
N VAL A 152 -0.18 -14.48 18.42
CA VAL A 152 -0.82 -15.26 17.35
C VAL A 152 -2.08 -15.92 17.88
N ILE A 153 -3.17 -15.80 17.13
CA ILE A 153 -4.46 -16.43 17.40
C ILE A 153 -4.96 -17.16 16.15
N ASP A 154 -5.96 -18.02 16.35
CA ASP A 154 -6.71 -18.58 15.23
C ASP A 154 -7.37 -17.46 14.43
N CYS A 155 -7.31 -17.56 13.10
CA CYS A 155 -7.86 -16.53 12.20
C CYS A 155 -9.37 -16.61 12.06
N HIS A 156 -10.01 -17.71 12.46
CA HIS A 156 -11.43 -17.92 12.27
C HIS A 156 -12.26 -16.83 12.96
N ASP A 157 -13.12 -16.17 12.18
CA ASP A 157 -14.01 -15.10 12.60
C ASP A 157 -13.26 -13.95 13.30
N THR A 158 -12.11 -13.53 12.78
CA THR A 158 -11.37 -12.37 13.31
C THR A 158 -11.62 -11.09 12.51
N GLY A 159 -12.00 -11.19 11.25
CA GLY A 159 -12.10 -10.08 10.30
C GLY A 159 -10.75 -9.46 9.92
N GLN A 160 -9.63 -10.07 10.33
CA GLN A 160 -8.29 -9.59 10.04
C GLN A 160 -7.85 -9.95 8.62
N ASP A 161 -6.85 -9.24 8.11
CA ASP A 161 -6.30 -9.49 6.78
C ASP A 161 -5.75 -10.91 6.62
N GLY A 162 -5.20 -11.51 7.69
CA GLY A 162 -4.77 -12.91 7.71
C GLY A 162 -5.89 -13.93 7.47
N GLU A 163 -7.13 -13.60 7.87
CA GLU A 163 -8.32 -14.42 7.61
C GLU A 163 -8.87 -14.16 6.20
N ILE A 164 -9.10 -12.88 5.87
CA ILE A 164 -9.82 -12.49 4.65
C ILE A 164 -8.92 -12.66 3.42
N GLN A 165 -7.63 -12.33 3.54
CA GLN A 165 -6.63 -12.39 2.47
C GLN A 165 -7.15 -11.79 1.15
N ALA A 166 -7.73 -10.60 1.21
CA ALA A 166 -8.36 -10.00 0.04
C ALA A 166 -7.33 -9.49 -0.98
N GLY A 167 -7.65 -9.69 -2.26
CA GLY A 167 -6.80 -9.29 -3.40
C GLY A 167 -6.36 -10.47 -4.26
N LEU A 168 -5.59 -10.17 -5.30
CA LEU A 168 -4.96 -11.15 -6.18
C LEU A 168 -3.77 -11.79 -5.48
N ARG A 169 -3.77 -13.13 -5.42
CA ARG A 169 -2.63 -13.92 -4.95
C ARG A 169 -1.43 -13.73 -5.87
N PHE A 170 -0.24 -13.63 -5.29
CA PHE A 170 0.98 -13.74 -6.06
C PHE A 170 1.07 -15.13 -6.70
N ALA A 171 1.28 -15.18 -8.01
CA ALA A 171 1.65 -16.42 -8.67
C ALA A 171 3.07 -16.81 -8.22
N LYS A 172 3.33 -18.12 -8.08
CA LYS A 172 4.65 -18.65 -7.73
C LYS A 172 5.76 -18.22 -8.72
N ASP A 173 5.37 -17.82 -9.93
CA ASP A 173 6.27 -17.40 -11.01
C ASP A 173 6.20 -15.88 -11.29
N ARG A 174 5.87 -15.06 -10.27
CA ARG A 174 5.79 -13.59 -10.44
C ARG A 174 7.10 -13.01 -10.95
N PHE A 175 8.23 -13.39 -10.35
CA PHE A 175 9.54 -12.84 -10.68
C PHE A 175 10.34 -13.81 -11.54
N THR A 176 10.78 -13.36 -12.71
CA THR A 176 11.67 -14.11 -13.60
C THR A 176 13.03 -13.44 -13.67
N GLU A 177 14.06 -14.15 -13.24
CA GLU A 177 15.45 -13.68 -13.29
C GLU A 177 15.98 -13.67 -14.73
N ASN A 178 16.60 -12.56 -15.13
CA ASN A 178 17.25 -12.38 -16.42
C ASN A 178 18.60 -11.67 -16.23
N ASN A 179 19.67 -12.45 -16.05
CA ASN A 179 21.03 -11.95 -15.85
C ASN A 179 21.14 -10.91 -14.71
N GLN A 180 21.11 -9.62 -15.06
CA GLN A 180 21.23 -8.48 -14.12
C GLN A 180 19.88 -7.82 -13.77
N THR A 181 18.78 -8.35 -14.32
CA THR A 181 17.43 -7.78 -14.19
C THR A 181 16.43 -8.83 -13.72
N ILE A 182 15.35 -8.39 -13.08
CA ILE A 182 14.23 -9.23 -12.66
C ILE A 182 12.97 -8.72 -13.36
N CYS A 183 12.29 -9.58 -14.10
CA CYS A 183 11.00 -9.29 -14.73
C CYS A 183 9.87 -9.65 -13.76
N ASP A 184 9.03 -8.68 -13.41
CA ASP A 184 7.77 -8.90 -12.71
C ASP A 184 6.68 -9.20 -13.75
N ASN A 185 6.35 -10.48 -13.92
CA ASN A 185 5.39 -10.96 -14.91
C ASN A 185 3.96 -10.47 -14.68
N VAL A 186 3.67 -9.94 -13.48
CA VAL A 186 2.34 -9.46 -13.11
C VAL A 186 2.18 -7.97 -13.44
N THR A 187 3.20 -7.16 -13.13
CA THR A 187 3.18 -5.71 -13.43
C THR A 187 3.76 -5.36 -14.81
N GLY A 188 4.52 -6.29 -15.41
CA GLY A 188 5.29 -6.03 -16.63
C GLY A 188 6.52 -5.14 -16.41
N LEU A 189 6.85 -4.81 -15.16
CA LEU A 189 8.01 -4.01 -14.80
C LEU A 189 9.27 -4.87 -14.78
N ILE A 190 10.40 -4.27 -15.13
CA ILE A 190 11.70 -4.90 -15.02
C ILE A 190 12.53 -4.07 -14.04
N TRP A 191 13.04 -4.74 -13.02
CA TRP A 191 13.81 -4.15 -11.93
C TRP A 191 15.28 -4.54 -12.08
N LEU A 192 16.21 -3.68 -11.66
CA LEU A 192 17.57 -4.14 -11.44
C LEU A 192 17.59 -5.19 -10.32
N ARG A 193 18.39 -6.24 -10.53
CA ARG A 193 18.56 -7.31 -9.55
C ARG A 193 19.36 -6.84 -8.33
N ASP A 194 20.41 -6.05 -8.56
CA ASP A 194 21.13 -5.36 -7.50
C ASP A 194 20.33 -4.11 -7.11
N ALA A 195 19.67 -4.19 -5.94
CA ALA A 195 18.83 -3.13 -5.42
C ALA A 195 19.65 -2.00 -4.77
N ASN A 196 20.98 -2.02 -4.87
CA ASN A 196 21.89 -1.00 -4.36
C ASN A 196 22.93 -0.63 -5.42
N VAL A 197 22.45 -0.20 -6.60
CA VAL A 197 23.30 0.10 -7.77
C VAL A 197 24.40 1.13 -7.47
N HIS A 198 24.15 2.09 -6.57
CA HIS A 198 25.06 3.19 -6.26
C HIS A 198 25.91 2.98 -4.99
N LYS A 199 25.63 1.95 -4.18
CA LYS A 199 26.35 1.60 -2.95
C LYS A 199 26.37 2.65 -1.83
N LYS A 200 25.68 3.78 -1.99
CA LYS A 200 25.50 4.82 -0.96
C LYS A 200 24.13 5.49 -1.11
N THR A 201 23.68 6.11 -0.01
CA THR A 201 22.51 6.99 -0.04
C THR A 201 22.79 8.24 -0.87
N MET A 202 21.73 8.84 -1.41
CA MET A 202 21.78 10.01 -2.29
C MET A 202 20.60 10.93 -2.01
N ASP A 203 20.73 12.20 -2.37
CA ASP A 203 19.59 13.12 -2.39
C ASP A 203 18.68 12.80 -3.59
N TRP A 204 17.50 13.40 -3.61
CA TRP A 204 16.48 13.07 -4.60
C TRP A 204 16.89 13.46 -6.02
N ASP A 205 17.57 14.60 -6.22
CA ASP A 205 17.98 15.06 -7.54
C ASP A 205 19.10 14.18 -8.10
N SER A 206 20.08 13.82 -7.26
CA SER A 206 21.15 12.86 -7.60
C SER A 206 20.62 11.51 -8.08
N ALA A 207 19.44 11.07 -7.62
CA ALA A 207 18.81 9.85 -8.11
C ALA A 207 18.38 9.95 -9.57
N PHE A 208 17.89 11.11 -10.02
CA PHE A 208 17.55 11.33 -11.43
C PHE A 208 18.78 11.54 -12.30
N ASP A 209 19.82 12.15 -11.77
CA ASP A 209 21.10 12.29 -12.46
C ASP A 209 21.72 10.91 -12.73
N LEU A 210 21.73 10.01 -11.73
CA LEU A 210 22.22 8.64 -11.89
C LEU A 210 21.42 7.86 -12.95
N ILE A 211 20.09 8.00 -12.99
CA ILE A 211 19.27 7.39 -14.04
C ILE A 211 19.63 7.95 -15.42
N SER A 212 19.87 9.26 -15.52
CA SER A 212 20.24 9.91 -16.78
C SER A 212 21.60 9.40 -17.28
N GLU A 213 22.57 9.24 -16.38
CA GLU A 213 23.87 8.61 -16.65
C GLU A 213 23.69 7.17 -17.13
N MET A 214 23.00 6.33 -16.35
CA MET A 214 22.70 4.93 -16.70
C MET A 214 22.09 4.80 -18.10
N ASN A 215 21.16 5.69 -18.46
CA ASN A 215 20.51 5.66 -19.76
C ASN A 215 21.44 6.12 -20.90
N SER A 216 22.32 7.08 -20.64
CA SER A 216 23.30 7.56 -21.62
C SER A 216 24.35 6.49 -21.96
N GLU A 217 24.71 5.66 -20.98
CA GLU A 217 25.70 4.59 -21.10
C GLU A 217 25.10 3.26 -21.57
N MET A 218 23.79 3.20 -21.76
CA MET A 218 23.05 1.95 -21.98
C MET A 218 23.36 0.89 -20.89
N ALA A 219 23.46 1.34 -19.64
CA ALA A 219 23.79 0.49 -18.50
C ALA A 219 22.83 -0.70 -18.44
N TYR A 220 23.39 -1.89 -18.18
CA TYR A 220 22.65 -3.15 -18.16
C TYR A 220 21.92 -3.49 -19.48
N GLY A 221 22.36 -2.89 -20.61
CA GLY A 221 21.83 -3.12 -21.95
C GLY A 221 20.58 -2.30 -22.30
N TYR A 222 20.19 -1.35 -21.46
CA TYR A 222 18.95 -0.57 -21.63
C TYR A 222 19.17 0.92 -21.39
N ASN A 223 18.30 1.75 -21.97
CA ASN A 223 18.36 3.22 -21.91
C ASN A 223 17.02 3.87 -21.53
N ASP A 224 16.12 3.09 -20.94
CA ASP A 224 14.78 3.47 -20.48
C ASP A 224 14.59 3.22 -18.97
N TRP A 225 15.68 3.22 -18.21
CA TRP A 225 15.65 3.20 -16.74
C TRP A 225 14.99 4.46 -16.20
N ARG A 226 14.34 4.33 -15.05
CA ARG A 226 13.71 5.44 -14.32
C ARG A 226 13.71 5.21 -12.82
N VAL A 227 13.60 6.32 -12.09
CA VAL A 227 13.25 6.29 -10.66
C VAL A 227 11.81 5.75 -10.53
N PRO A 228 11.57 4.68 -9.74
CA PRO A 228 10.24 4.10 -9.61
C PRO A 228 9.29 5.10 -8.95
N ASN A 229 8.00 5.04 -9.28
CA ASN A 229 7.00 5.77 -8.50
C ASN A 229 6.62 4.97 -7.24
N ILE A 230 5.98 5.61 -6.26
CA ILE A 230 5.74 4.96 -4.97
C ILE A 230 4.82 3.72 -5.06
N PHE A 231 3.88 3.68 -6.00
CA PHE A 231 3.03 2.49 -6.21
C PHE A 231 3.83 1.32 -6.76
N GLU A 232 4.82 1.57 -7.61
CA GLU A 232 5.68 0.51 -8.16
C GLU A 232 6.56 -0.09 -7.08
N LEU A 233 7.15 0.74 -6.22
CA LEU A 233 7.90 0.27 -5.05
C LEU A 233 7.01 -0.53 -4.11
N GLU A 234 5.82 -0.01 -3.77
CA GLU A 234 4.88 -0.71 -2.88
C GLU A 234 4.42 -2.05 -3.49
N SER A 235 4.27 -2.14 -4.81
CA SER A 235 3.85 -3.39 -5.47
C SER A 235 4.79 -4.58 -5.18
N LEU A 236 6.05 -4.31 -4.82
CA LEU A 236 7.02 -5.34 -4.45
C LEU A 236 6.77 -5.92 -3.06
N THR A 237 6.03 -5.23 -2.18
CA THR A 237 6.00 -5.58 -0.77
C THR A 237 5.07 -6.76 -0.44
N ASP A 238 5.57 -7.63 0.44
CA ASP A 238 4.80 -8.65 1.16
C ASP A 238 4.74 -8.26 2.65
N MET A 239 3.53 -7.97 3.12
CA MET A 239 3.26 -7.50 4.47
C MET A 239 3.16 -8.63 5.50
N SER A 240 3.35 -9.90 5.11
CA SER A 240 3.66 -10.96 6.07
C SER A 240 5.15 -11.00 6.42
N GLN A 241 5.99 -10.29 5.68
CA GLN A 241 7.43 -10.29 5.84
C GLN A 241 7.95 -8.97 6.39
N HIS A 242 9.17 -9.01 6.91
CA HIS A 242 9.90 -7.82 7.34
C HIS A 242 11.41 -8.09 7.29
N SER A 243 12.18 -7.00 7.17
CA SER A 243 13.64 -7.02 7.13
C SER A 243 14.24 -7.96 6.07
N PRO A 244 13.79 -7.94 4.80
CA PRO A 244 12.88 -6.97 4.16
C PRO A 244 11.41 -7.41 4.08
N ALA A 245 10.49 -6.46 3.93
CA ALA A 245 9.07 -6.68 3.64
C ALA A 245 8.84 -7.01 2.15
N LEU A 246 9.54 -8.04 1.67
CA LEU A 246 9.46 -8.59 0.31
C LEU A 246 9.12 -10.08 0.42
N PRO A 247 8.57 -10.73 -0.63
CA PRO A 247 8.34 -12.17 -0.61
C PRO A 247 9.60 -12.97 -0.25
N ASP A 248 9.49 -14.00 0.59
CA ASP A 248 10.64 -14.79 1.08
C ASP A 248 11.49 -15.41 -0.04
N ASP A 249 10.88 -15.67 -1.19
CA ASP A 249 11.50 -16.22 -2.39
C ASP A 249 11.94 -15.16 -3.40
N HIS A 250 12.04 -13.89 -2.99
CA HIS A 250 12.50 -12.83 -3.87
C HIS A 250 13.94 -13.07 -4.37
N VAL A 251 14.20 -12.67 -5.61
CA VAL A 251 15.48 -12.91 -6.31
C VAL A 251 16.40 -11.68 -6.37
N PHE A 252 16.07 -10.64 -5.60
CA PHE A 252 16.82 -9.40 -5.50
C PHE A 252 18.02 -9.52 -4.56
N ASN A 253 19.11 -8.82 -4.90
CA ASN A 253 20.35 -8.79 -4.14
C ASN A 253 20.57 -7.40 -3.52
N ASP A 254 21.25 -7.34 -2.39
CA ASP A 254 21.69 -6.10 -1.73
C ASP A 254 20.54 -5.10 -1.48
N VAL A 255 19.38 -5.61 -1.06
CA VAL A 255 18.21 -4.80 -0.69
C VAL A 255 18.52 -3.95 0.54
N GLN A 256 18.28 -2.64 0.42
CA GLN A 256 18.53 -1.63 1.44
C GLN A 256 17.24 -1.25 2.17
N GLU A 257 17.40 -0.50 3.26
CA GLU A 257 16.30 -0.19 4.18
C GLU A 257 15.27 0.79 3.60
N PHE A 258 15.68 1.76 2.78
CA PHE A 258 14.83 2.86 2.31
C PHE A 258 15.12 3.29 0.87
N TYR A 259 14.06 3.49 0.08
CA TYR A 259 14.19 3.86 -1.33
C TYR A 259 13.41 5.12 -1.70
N TRP A 260 14.05 5.98 -2.49
CA TRP A 260 13.40 7.10 -3.16
C TRP A 260 12.39 6.63 -4.18
N SER A 261 11.26 7.34 -4.25
CA SER A 261 10.37 7.31 -5.40
C SER A 261 10.42 8.62 -6.18
N SER A 262 9.99 8.59 -7.44
CA SER A 262 9.77 9.77 -8.28
C SER A 262 8.52 10.56 -7.90
N THR A 263 7.73 10.08 -6.94
CA THR A 263 6.49 10.74 -6.53
C THR A 263 6.80 11.88 -5.56
N THR A 264 6.46 13.12 -5.95
CA THR A 264 6.56 14.28 -5.04
C THR A 264 5.37 14.30 -4.06
N SER A 265 5.61 14.72 -2.82
CA SER A 265 4.54 14.93 -1.84
C SER A 265 3.75 16.19 -2.19
N MET A 266 2.43 16.09 -2.33
CA MET A 266 1.57 17.27 -2.53
C MET A 266 1.35 18.09 -1.26
N TYR A 267 1.63 17.51 -0.09
CA TYR A 267 1.55 18.22 1.17
C TYR A 267 2.68 19.24 1.31
N ASP A 268 3.89 18.87 0.85
CA ASP A 268 5.06 19.75 0.78
C ASP A 268 5.98 19.28 -0.35
N HIS A 269 6.18 20.14 -1.36
CA HIS A 269 6.95 19.82 -2.56
C HIS A 269 8.45 19.66 -2.33
N HIS A 270 8.98 20.10 -1.18
CA HIS A 270 10.36 19.83 -0.77
C HIS A 270 10.57 18.36 -0.36
N TYR A 271 9.49 17.59 -0.27
CA TYR A 271 9.52 16.18 0.08
C TYR A 271 9.11 15.29 -1.09
N ALA A 272 9.67 14.09 -1.14
CA ALA A 272 9.26 13.02 -2.03
C ALA A 272 8.88 11.77 -1.24
N TRP A 273 8.01 10.94 -1.81
CA TRP A 273 7.58 9.70 -1.20
C TRP A 273 8.71 8.68 -1.18
N VAL A 274 8.78 7.91 -0.11
CA VAL A 274 9.81 6.89 0.11
C VAL A 274 9.17 5.60 0.64
N LEU A 275 9.73 4.46 0.23
CA LEU A 275 9.38 3.15 0.79
C LEU A 275 10.41 2.75 1.84
N TYR A 276 9.94 2.36 3.02
CA TYR A 276 10.74 1.76 4.08
C TYR A 276 10.64 0.25 3.96
N VAL A 277 11.58 -0.39 3.28
CA VAL A 277 11.54 -1.82 2.95
C VAL A 277 11.72 -2.71 4.18
N VAL A 278 12.24 -2.17 5.29
CA VAL A 278 12.33 -2.91 6.57
C VAL A 278 10.98 -3.46 7.02
N ASP A 279 9.88 -2.71 6.85
CA ASP A 279 8.55 -3.18 7.26
C ASP A 279 7.42 -2.84 6.28
N GLY A 280 7.72 -2.13 5.20
CA GLY A 280 6.73 -1.69 4.20
C GLY A 280 6.05 -0.36 4.53
N ALA A 281 6.54 0.44 5.48
CA ALA A 281 5.98 1.78 5.68
C ALA A 281 6.18 2.67 4.45
N VAL A 282 5.23 3.56 4.21
CA VAL A 282 5.27 4.51 3.08
C VAL A 282 5.17 5.92 3.65
N GLY A 283 6.29 6.64 3.59
CA GLY A 283 6.45 7.97 4.17
C GLY A 283 6.99 8.97 3.17
N VAL A 284 7.65 10.01 3.68
CA VAL A 284 8.25 11.06 2.87
C VAL A 284 9.67 11.37 3.35
N GLY A 285 10.58 11.67 2.43
CA GLY A 285 11.94 12.12 2.69
C GLY A 285 12.16 13.54 2.16
N HIS A 286 13.00 14.32 2.84
CA HIS A 286 13.34 15.69 2.44
C HIS A 286 14.34 15.65 1.28
N LYS A 287 13.96 16.17 0.10
CA LYS A 287 14.68 15.98 -1.17
C LYS A 287 16.18 16.32 -1.10
N PRO A 288 16.61 17.42 -0.44
CA PRO A 288 18.03 17.80 -0.38
C PRO A 288 18.91 16.91 0.51
N LEU A 289 18.35 15.99 1.30
CA LEU A 289 19.13 15.15 2.21
C LEU A 289 19.51 13.82 1.55
N SER A 290 20.76 13.41 1.71
CA SER A 290 21.28 12.14 1.18
C SER A 290 20.95 10.95 2.09
N GLU A 291 19.67 10.61 2.20
CA GLU A 291 19.16 9.64 3.20
C GLU A 291 18.64 8.32 2.60
N PHE A 292 18.36 8.27 1.30
CA PHE A 292 17.69 7.12 0.68
C PHE A 292 18.46 6.57 -0.52
N TYR A 293 18.22 5.30 -0.84
CA TYR A 293 18.80 4.60 -1.97
C TYR A 293 17.91 4.70 -3.21
N LEU A 294 18.44 4.30 -4.36
CA LEU A 294 17.71 4.19 -5.62
C LEU A 294 17.62 2.72 -6.05
N TRP A 295 16.41 2.29 -6.40
CA TRP A 295 16.16 1.01 -7.04
C TRP A 295 15.60 1.23 -8.45
N PRO A 296 16.43 1.18 -9.49
CA PRO A 296 15.99 1.47 -10.84
C PRO A 296 14.97 0.45 -11.35
N VAL A 297 13.95 0.97 -12.02
CA VAL A 297 12.93 0.20 -12.71
C VAL A 297 12.82 0.66 -14.16
N ARG A 298 12.32 -0.20 -15.04
CA ARG A 298 11.95 0.11 -16.42
C ARG A 298 10.65 -0.59 -16.81
N GLY A 299 10.01 -0.13 -17.88
CA GLY A 299 8.72 -0.64 -18.36
C GLY A 299 7.87 0.45 -18.99
N LYS A 300 7.01 0.07 -19.94
CA LYS A 300 6.22 1.01 -20.76
C LYS A 300 5.13 1.73 -19.97
N GLU A 301 4.51 1.04 -19.02
CA GLU A 301 3.41 1.58 -18.22
C GLU A 301 3.90 2.00 -16.85
N ARG A 302 3.33 3.09 -16.33
CA ARG A 302 3.53 3.52 -14.93
C ARG A 302 2.34 3.06 -14.11
N MET A 303 2.63 2.42 -12.99
CA MET A 303 1.57 1.98 -12.08
C MET A 303 0.89 3.20 -11.43
N MET A 304 -0.44 3.23 -11.45
CA MET A 304 -1.26 4.32 -10.86
C MET A 304 -2.05 3.86 -9.63
N ILE A 305 -2.12 2.55 -9.40
CA ILE A 305 -2.83 1.88 -8.31
C ILE A 305 -2.21 0.48 -8.15
N LEU A 306 -2.28 -0.08 -6.95
CA LEU A 306 -1.76 -1.39 -6.58
C LEU A 306 -2.55 -2.58 -7.12
#